data_AF-A0A7C5WPB5-F1
#
_entry.id   AF-A0A7C5WPB5-F1
#
_cell.length_a   1.000
_cell.length_b   1.000
_cell.length_c   1.000
_cell.angle_alpha   90.00
_cell.angle_beta   90.00
_cell.angle_gamma   90.00
#
_symmetry.space_group_name_H-M   'P 1'
#
loop_
_entity.id
_entity.type
_entity.pdbx_description
1 polymer ?
#
loop_
_entity_poly.entity_id
_entity_poly.type
_entity_poly.pdbx_seq_one_letter_code
_entity_poly.pdbx_strand_id
1 'polypeptide(L)'
;MFMVKYMTIYRKGQDRVAKYSAKYDPTTVGTRFGQVADIAKSRAQQGLITWAAVQDLVRPILDKYGVNGPDRAKYLGFANKLLTHISRATGEAATALASGLKSLYVTSFKADPAILDEIIQVVAGWVAPY
;
A
#
# COMPACT_ATOMS: atom_id res chain seq x y z
N MET A 1 20.05 -42.27 12.88
CA MET A 1 19.15 -41.80 13.96
C MET A 1 18.73 -40.37 13.66
N PHE A 2 17.57 -40.18 13.02
CA PHE A 2 17.04 -38.84 12.71
C PHE A 2 16.33 -38.31 13.96
N MET A 3 16.96 -37.36 14.64
CA MET A 3 16.34 -36.66 15.77
C MET A 3 15.20 -35.80 15.23
N VAL A 4 13.95 -36.22 15.50
CA VAL A 4 12.77 -35.38 15.27
C VAL A 4 12.84 -34.23 16.26
N LYS A 5 13.42 -33.10 15.82
CA LYS A 5 13.44 -31.86 16.59
C LYS A 5 11.98 -31.46 16.81
N TYR A 6 11.47 -31.56 18.04
CA TYR A 6 10.14 -31.07 18.41
C TYR A 6 9.99 -29.63 17.94
N MET A 7 9.27 -29.46 16.84
CA MET A 7 9.08 -28.17 16.21
C MET A 7 7.99 -27.46 17.00
N THR A 8 8.38 -26.57 17.90
CA THR A 8 7.41 -25.68 18.57
C THR A 8 6.61 -24.94 17.49
N ILE A 9 5.28 -24.85 17.64
CA ILE A 9 4.39 -24.15 16.70
C ILE A 9 4.89 -22.71 16.47
N TYR A 10 5.42 -22.09 17.54
CA TYR A 10 6.06 -20.79 17.48
C TYR A 10 7.54 -20.92 17.11
N ARG A 11 7.95 -20.23 16.03
CA ARG A 11 9.34 -20.13 15.59
C ARG A 11 10.07 -19.04 16.37
N LYS A 12 11.20 -19.38 16.99
CA LYS A 12 12.05 -18.39 17.66
C LYS A 12 12.75 -17.50 16.61
N GLY A 13 13.23 -16.33 17.03
CA GLY A 13 13.94 -15.40 16.15
C GLY A 13 15.07 -16.06 15.36
N GLN A 14 15.87 -16.89 16.03
CA GLN A 14 16.96 -17.64 15.41
C GLN A 14 16.48 -18.65 14.35
N ASP A 15 15.38 -19.35 14.58
CA ASP A 15 14.81 -20.27 13.58
C ASP A 15 14.33 -19.51 12.33
N ARG A 16 13.86 -18.28 12.50
CA ARG A 16 13.45 -17.41 11.38
C ARG A 16 14.65 -16.94 10.58
N VAL A 17 15.75 -16.56 11.24
CA VAL A 17 17.01 -16.17 10.58
C VAL A 17 17.60 -17.35 9.82
N ALA A 18 17.72 -18.52 10.46
CA ALA A 18 18.25 -19.72 9.80
C ALA A 18 17.43 -20.10 8.56
N LYS A 19 16.08 -20.07 8.66
CA LYS A 19 15.19 -20.32 7.52
C LYS A 19 15.32 -19.24 6.44
N TYR A 20 15.51 -17.98 6.82
CA TYR A 20 15.73 -16.89 5.88
C TYR A 20 17.02 -17.16 5.10
N SER A 21 18.16 -17.31 5.76
CA SER A 21 19.47 -17.56 5.13
C SER A 21 19.43 -18.76 4.18
N ALA A 22 18.78 -19.86 4.57
CA ALA A 22 18.65 -21.05 3.72
C ALA A 22 17.86 -20.82 2.41
N LYS A 23 17.01 -19.78 2.33
CA LYS A 23 16.27 -19.44 1.10
C LYS A 23 17.09 -18.58 0.12
N TYR A 24 18.19 -17.97 0.54
CA TYR A 24 19.02 -17.09 -0.29
C TYR A 24 20.06 -17.86 -1.10
N ASP A 25 19.62 -18.88 -1.83
CA ASP A 25 20.45 -19.49 -2.88
C ASP A 25 20.41 -18.61 -4.14
N PRO A 26 21.54 -17.98 -4.56
CA PRO A 26 21.56 -17.03 -5.66
C PRO A 26 21.06 -17.62 -6.98
N THR A 27 21.39 -18.89 -7.25
CA THR A 27 21.01 -19.58 -8.50
C THR A 27 19.50 -19.75 -8.58
N THR A 28 18.88 -20.35 -7.55
CA THR A 28 17.43 -20.54 -7.51
C THR A 28 16.68 -19.22 -7.54
N VAL A 29 17.18 -18.19 -6.83
CA VAL A 29 16.59 -16.85 -6.85
C VAL A 29 16.66 -16.27 -8.28
N GLY A 30 17.83 -16.27 -8.91
CA GLY A 30 18.00 -15.76 -10.27
C GLY A 30 17.08 -16.43 -11.29
N THR A 31 17.01 -17.77 -11.25
CA THR A 31 16.12 -18.54 -12.14
C THR A 31 14.65 -18.14 -11.97
N ARG A 32 14.16 -18.02 -10.73
CA ARG A 32 12.76 -17.65 -10.46
C ARG A 32 12.43 -16.24 -10.93
N PHE A 33 13.34 -15.29 -10.73
CA PHE A 33 13.17 -13.91 -11.23
C PHE A 33 13.08 -13.89 -12.75
N GLY A 34 13.92 -14.67 -13.44
CA GLY A 34 13.86 -14.83 -14.90
C GLY A 34 12.53 -15.40 -15.38
N GLN A 35 12.04 -16.46 -14.72
CA GLN A 35 10.79 -17.15 -15.09
C GLN A 35 9.53 -16.26 -15.02
N VAL A 36 9.50 -15.28 -14.11
CA VAL A 36 8.32 -14.40 -13.92
C VAL A 36 8.56 -12.97 -14.38
N ALA A 37 9.68 -12.68 -15.06
CA ALA A 37 10.12 -11.32 -15.37
C ALA A 37 9.05 -10.53 -16.13
N ASP A 38 8.44 -11.13 -17.16
CA ASP A 38 7.45 -10.42 -17.99
C ASP A 38 6.14 -10.19 -17.25
N ILE A 39 5.69 -11.16 -16.44
CA ILE A 39 4.53 -11.01 -15.56
C ILE A 39 4.78 -9.88 -14.54
N ALA A 40 5.98 -9.83 -13.97
CA ALA A 40 6.36 -8.80 -13.00
C ALA A 40 6.40 -7.41 -13.65
N LYS A 41 6.98 -7.28 -14.86
CA LYS A 41 7.03 -6.00 -15.60
C LYS A 41 5.64 -5.49 -15.96
N SER A 42 4.76 -6.36 -16.45
CA SER A 42 3.37 -5.99 -16.79
C SER A 42 2.60 -5.50 -15.56
N ARG A 43 2.70 -6.24 -14.44
CA ARG A 43 2.07 -5.83 -13.18
C ARG A 43 2.66 -4.55 -12.61
N ALA A 44 3.98 -4.37 -12.72
CA ALA A 44 4.66 -3.15 -12.30
C ALA A 44 4.19 -1.95 -13.11
N GLN A 45 4.07 -2.08 -14.43
CA GLN A 45 3.55 -1.02 -15.30
C GLN A 45 2.13 -0.61 -14.88
N GLN A 46 1.22 -1.57 -14.72
CA GLN A 46 -0.14 -1.30 -14.27
C GLN A 46 -0.13 -0.56 -12.92
N GLY A 47 0.59 -1.10 -11.94
CA GLY A 47 0.69 -0.50 -10.61
C GLY A 47 1.20 0.93 -10.66
N LEU A 48 2.38 1.15 -11.26
CA LEU A 48 3.01 2.47 -11.32
C LEU A 48 2.10 3.52 -11.97
N ILE A 49 1.40 3.16 -13.06
CA ILE A 49 0.45 4.06 -13.73
C ILE A 49 -0.75 4.37 -12.83
N THR A 50 -1.34 3.36 -12.20
CA THR A 50 -2.47 3.55 -11.26
C THR A 50 -2.11 4.50 -10.11
N TRP A 51 -0.95 4.33 -9.50
CA TRP A 51 -0.51 5.18 -8.40
C TRP A 51 -0.23 6.62 -8.85
N ALA A 52 0.40 6.80 -10.03
CA ALA A 52 0.65 8.13 -10.59
C ALA A 52 -0.67 8.86 -10.90
N ALA A 53 -1.62 8.19 -11.54
CA ALA A 53 -2.92 8.77 -11.89
C ALA A 53 -3.69 9.28 -10.66
N VAL A 54 -3.71 8.50 -9.57
CA VAL A 54 -4.33 8.94 -8.30
C VAL A 54 -3.64 10.18 -7.73
N GLN A 55 -2.31 10.25 -7.81
CA GLN A 55 -1.58 11.43 -7.33
C GLN A 55 -1.86 12.65 -8.20
N ASP A 56 -1.99 12.50 -9.51
CA ASP A 56 -2.34 13.58 -10.43
C ASP A 56 -3.75 14.13 -10.19
N LEU A 57 -4.69 13.29 -9.74
CA LEU A 57 -6.03 13.75 -9.30
C LEU A 57 -5.99 14.55 -7.99
N VAL A 58 -5.07 14.21 -7.08
CA VAL A 58 -4.98 14.83 -5.75
C VAL A 58 -4.20 16.13 -5.76
N ARG A 59 -3.18 16.27 -6.63
CA ARG A 59 -2.32 17.47 -6.69
C ARG A 59 -3.13 18.78 -6.85
N PRO A 60 -4.14 18.89 -7.74
CA PRO A 60 -4.95 20.09 -7.86
C PRO A 60 -5.73 20.45 -6.59
N ILE A 61 -6.17 19.45 -5.80
CA ILE A 61 -6.82 19.69 -4.50
C ILE A 61 -5.81 20.34 -3.56
N LEU A 62 -4.59 19.81 -3.48
CA LEU A 62 -3.55 20.38 -2.63
C LEU A 62 -3.19 21.80 -3.05
N ASP A 63 -3.18 22.09 -4.35
CA ASP A 63 -2.91 23.43 -4.89
C ASP A 63 -4.04 24.41 -4.53
N LYS A 64 -5.31 23.98 -4.64
CA LYS A 64 -6.49 24.77 -4.21
C LYS A 64 -6.42 25.20 -2.75
N TYR A 65 -5.91 24.34 -1.86
CA TYR A 65 -5.77 24.63 -0.44
C TYR A 65 -4.40 25.22 -0.05
N GLY A 66 -3.53 25.51 -1.01
CA GLY A 66 -2.21 26.10 -0.75
C GLY A 66 -1.25 25.17 -0.01
N VAL A 67 -1.49 23.85 0.00
CA VAL A 67 -0.61 22.89 0.66
C VAL A 67 0.68 22.74 -0.13
N ASN A 68 1.81 23.09 0.47
CA ASN A 68 3.10 23.15 -0.20
C ASN A 68 4.19 22.34 0.52
N GLY A 69 5.33 22.19 -0.16
CA GLY A 69 6.52 21.54 0.39
C GLY A 69 6.28 20.12 0.91
N PRO A 70 6.94 19.73 2.01
CA PRO A 70 6.80 18.40 2.60
C PRO A 70 5.38 18.06 3.06
N ASP A 71 4.54 19.06 3.37
CA ASP A 71 3.18 18.79 3.88
C ASP A 71 2.29 18.10 2.83
N ARG A 72 2.61 18.27 1.54
CA ARG A 72 1.95 17.53 0.45
C ARG A 72 2.09 16.01 0.60
N ALA A 73 3.24 15.54 1.10
CA ALA A 73 3.51 14.11 1.27
C ALA A 73 2.55 13.46 2.26
N LYS A 74 2.07 14.20 3.27
CA LYS A 74 1.04 13.74 4.21
C LYS A 74 -0.24 13.34 3.47
N TYR A 75 -0.74 14.22 2.61
CA TYR A 75 -1.99 14.00 1.88
C TYR A 75 -1.85 13.02 0.71
N LEU A 76 -0.71 13.04 0.00
CA LEU A 76 -0.42 12.02 -1.02
C LEU A 76 -0.28 10.64 -0.38
N GLY A 77 0.33 10.54 0.80
CA GLY A 77 0.39 9.31 1.59
C GLY A 77 -0.99 8.81 2.00
N PHE A 78 -1.90 9.71 2.41
CA PHE A 78 -3.29 9.37 2.69
C PHE A 78 -3.99 8.82 1.45
N ALA A 79 -3.94 9.52 0.31
CA ALA A 79 -4.55 9.09 -0.95
C ALA A 79 -4.03 7.70 -1.37
N ASN A 80 -2.74 7.49 -1.25
CA ASN A 80 -2.09 6.23 -1.57
C ASN A 80 -2.59 5.08 -0.67
N LYS A 81 -2.68 5.33 0.64
CA LYS A 81 -3.16 4.33 1.59
C LYS A 81 -4.66 4.06 1.40
N LEU A 82 -5.45 5.08 1.08
CA LEU A 82 -6.86 4.94 0.74
C LEU A 82 -7.03 4.03 -0.48
N LEU A 83 -6.34 4.31 -1.59
CA LEU A 83 -6.36 3.50 -2.82
C LEU A 83 -6.08 2.02 -2.54
N THR A 84 -5.10 1.72 -1.69
CA THR A 84 -4.78 0.34 -1.28
C THR A 84 -5.95 -0.39 -0.63
N HIS A 85 -6.71 0.32 0.20
CA HIS A 85 -7.83 -0.26 0.94
C HIS A 85 -9.05 -0.42 0.05
N ILE A 86 -9.44 0.64 -0.66
CA ILE A 86 -10.67 0.64 -1.47
C ILE A 86 -10.53 -0.19 -2.75
N SER A 87 -9.31 -0.45 -3.23
CA SER A 87 -9.09 -1.40 -4.34
C SER A 87 -9.33 -2.86 -3.95
N ARG A 88 -9.44 -3.16 -2.65
CA ARG A 88 -9.60 -4.53 -2.11
C ARG A 88 -10.90 -4.73 -1.35
N ALA A 89 -11.63 -3.67 -1.07
CA ALA A 89 -12.86 -3.66 -0.31
C ALA A 89 -13.89 -2.78 -1.01
N THR A 90 -15.15 -3.18 -0.98
CA THR A 90 -16.26 -2.45 -1.61
C THR A 90 -17.38 -2.20 -0.60
N GLY A 91 -18.35 -1.34 -0.95
CA GLY A 91 -19.51 -1.05 -0.13
C GLY A 91 -19.16 -0.52 1.26
N GLU A 92 -19.89 -0.99 2.28
CA GLU A 92 -19.73 -0.55 3.67
C GLU A 92 -18.32 -0.78 4.22
N ALA A 93 -17.64 -1.85 3.78
CA ALA A 93 -16.27 -2.14 4.20
C ALA A 93 -15.29 -1.06 3.69
N ALA A 94 -15.47 -0.58 2.45
CA ALA A 94 -14.67 0.51 1.91
C ALA A 94 -14.92 1.82 2.67
N THR A 95 -16.19 2.12 2.98
CA THR A 95 -16.57 3.29 3.77
C THR A 95 -15.95 3.27 5.16
N ALA A 96 -16.04 2.15 5.88
CA ALA A 96 -15.46 2.01 7.22
C ALA A 96 -13.93 2.20 7.21
N LEU A 97 -13.24 1.64 6.20
CA LEU A 97 -11.80 1.81 6.02
C LEU A 97 -11.43 3.27 5.73
N ALA A 98 -12.19 3.96 4.86
CA ALA A 98 -11.97 5.37 4.56
C ALA A 98 -12.16 6.25 5.80
N SER A 99 -13.24 6.04 6.56
CA SER A 99 -13.52 6.78 7.80
C SER A 99 -12.46 6.55 8.87
N GLY A 100 -12.04 5.29 9.08
CA GLY A 100 -10.97 4.97 10.03
C GLY A 100 -9.62 5.58 9.64
N LEU A 101 -9.29 5.54 8.35
CA LEU A 101 -8.07 6.14 7.82
C LEU A 101 -8.09 7.67 7.97
N LYS A 102 -9.22 8.32 7.68
CA LYS A 102 -9.38 9.76 7.90
C LYS A 102 -9.13 10.12 9.36
N SER A 103 -9.75 9.40 10.30
CA SER A 103 -9.59 9.63 11.74
C SER A 103 -8.12 9.53 12.17
N LEU A 104 -7.37 8.52 11.68
CA LEU A 104 -5.94 8.39 11.94
C LEU A 104 -5.17 9.64 11.47
N TYR A 105 -5.44 10.15 10.26
CA TYR A 105 -4.70 11.28 9.70
C TYR A 105 -5.03 12.61 10.36
N VAL A 106 -6.29 12.83 10.73
CA VAL A 106 -6.70 14.00 11.51
C VAL A 106 -6.06 13.97 12.90
N THR A 107 -6.09 12.83 13.59
CA THR A 107 -5.62 12.75 14.98
C THR A 107 -4.10 12.77 15.10
N SER A 108 -3.41 11.95 14.31
CA SER A 108 -1.97 11.68 14.43
C SER A 108 -1.11 12.63 13.62
N PHE A 109 -1.61 13.05 12.44
CA PHE A 109 -0.84 13.90 11.51
C PHE A 109 -1.41 15.33 11.39
N LYS A 110 -2.47 15.65 12.14
CA LYS A 110 -3.15 16.96 12.10
C LYS A 110 -3.49 17.38 10.67
N ALA A 111 -3.86 16.42 9.83
CA ALA A 111 -4.33 16.70 8.48
C ALA A 111 -5.70 17.38 8.55
N ASP A 112 -5.92 18.34 7.64
CA ASP A 112 -7.20 19.04 7.54
C ASP A 112 -8.30 18.05 7.09
N PRO A 113 -9.37 17.86 7.88
CA PRO A 113 -10.46 16.96 7.53
C PRO A 113 -11.13 17.29 6.19
N ALA A 114 -11.21 18.57 5.80
CA ALA A 114 -11.86 19.00 4.57
C ALA A 114 -11.08 18.58 3.33
N ILE A 115 -9.74 18.72 3.37
CA ILE A 115 -8.86 18.24 2.29
C ILE A 115 -8.95 16.72 2.17
N LEU A 116 -9.00 16.01 3.30
CA LEU A 116 -9.15 14.55 3.30
C LEU A 116 -10.49 14.10 2.69
N ASP A 117 -11.58 14.83 2.92
CA ASP A 117 -12.89 14.53 2.34
C ASP A 117 -12.89 14.68 0.81
N GLU A 118 -12.32 15.78 0.29
CA GLU A 118 -12.18 15.94 -1.17
C GLU A 118 -11.32 14.82 -1.76
N ILE A 119 -10.21 14.44 -1.10
CA ILE A 119 -9.38 13.31 -1.54
C ILE A 119 -10.17 12.00 -1.52
N ILE A 120 -10.97 11.73 -0.48
CA ILE A 120 -11.82 10.53 -0.43
C ILE A 120 -12.77 10.50 -1.63
N GLN A 121 -13.41 11.63 -1.94
CA GLN A 121 -14.37 11.71 -3.04
C GLN A 121 -13.75 11.37 -4.41
N VAL A 122 -12.62 12.01 -4.78
CA VAL A 122 -11.97 11.71 -6.07
C VAL A 122 -11.38 10.31 -6.12
N VAL A 123 -10.75 9.84 -5.04
CA VAL A 123 -10.08 8.53 -5.05
C VAL A 123 -11.11 7.39 -5.01
N ALA A 124 -12.18 7.52 -4.21
CA ALA A 124 -13.25 6.53 -4.18
C ALA A 124 -14.07 6.51 -5.49
N GLY A 125 -14.38 7.69 -6.04
CA GLY A 125 -15.08 7.79 -7.33
C GLY A 125 -14.25 7.27 -8.49
N TRP A 126 -12.92 7.33 -8.42
CA TRP A 126 -12.03 6.77 -9.44
C TRP A 126 -11.94 5.24 -9.39
N VAL A 127 -11.98 4.63 -8.19
CA VAL A 127 -11.91 3.16 -8.01
C VAL A 127 -13.25 2.48 -8.29
N ALA A 128 -14.37 3.17 -8.09
CA ALA A 128 -15.70 2.69 -8.43
C ALA A 128 -16.29 3.48 -9.61
N PRO A 129 -15.77 3.30 -10.85
CA PRO A 129 -16.47 3.78 -12.03
C PRO A 129 -17.76 2.97 -12.14
N TYR A 130 -18.89 3.68 -12.23
CA TYR A 130 -20.23 3.10 -12.44
C TYR A 130 -20.26 2.05 -13.55
#